data_AF-A0A3N1CPC1-F1
#
_entry.id   AF-A0A3N1CPC1-F1
#
_cell.length_a   1.000
_cell.length_b   1.000
_cell.length_c   1.000
_cell.angle_alpha   90.00
_cell.angle_beta   90.00
_cell.angle_gamma   90.00
#
_symmetry.space_group_name_H-M   'P 1'
#
loop_
_entity.id
_entity.type
_entity.pdbx_description
1 polymer ?
#
loop_
_entity_poly.entity_id
_entity_poly.type
_entity_poly.pdbx_seq_one_letter_code
_entity_poly.pdbx_strand_id
1 'polypeptide(L)' 'MAPRTKAVVIGGATAIILWWILPTWLAVLIILGVIAVPAVAYLMLDPTQKRKLREQGRRRLGP' A
#
# COMPACT_ATOMS: atom_id res chain seq x y z
N MET A 1 18.42 -9.10 -6.99
CA MET A 1 17.65 -7.92 -6.54
C MET A 1 16.84 -8.28 -5.32
N ALA A 2 16.93 -7.53 -4.23
CA ALA A 2 16.09 -7.72 -3.05
C ALA A 2 14.60 -7.58 -3.44
N PRO A 3 13.67 -8.34 -2.80
CA PRO A 3 12.25 -8.28 -3.13
C PRO A 3 11.66 -6.88 -2.99
N ARG A 4 12.17 -6.08 -2.04
CA ARG A 4 11.79 -4.66 -1.86
C ARG A 4 12.16 -3.81 -3.06
N THR A 5 13.37 -3.99 -3.60
CA THR A 5 13.83 -3.25 -4.79
C THR A 5 12.94 -3.55 -5.99
N LYS A 6 12.56 -4.82 -6.20
CA LYS A 6 11.64 -5.20 -7.29
C LYS A 6 10.27 -4.53 -7.12
N ALA A 7 9.71 -4.53 -5.90
CA ALA A 7 8.41 -3.91 -5.63
C ALA A 7 8.42 -2.39 -5.88
N VAL A 8 9.48 -1.70 -5.46
CA VAL A 8 9.64 -0.26 -5.71
C VAL A 8 9.76 0.04 -7.20
N VAL A 9 10.58 -0.74 -7.93
CA VAL A 9 10.78 -0.55 -9.37
C VAL A 9 9.47 -0.78 -10.14
N ILE A 10 8.75 -1.87 -9.85
CA ILE A 10 7.49 -2.19 -10.51
C ILE A 10 6.44 -1.12 -10.17
N GLY A 11 6.27 -0.79 -8.89
CA GLY A 11 5.30 0.21 -8.45
C GLY A 11 5.57 1.60 -9.06
N GLY A 12 6.82 2.03 -9.11
CA GLY A 12 7.22 3.28 -9.74
C GLY A 12 6.95 3.32 -11.24
N ALA A 13 7.31 2.25 -11.96
CA ALA A 13 7.05 2.15 -13.39
C ALA A 13 5.55 2.17 -13.70
N THR A 14 4.74 1.43 -12.94
CA THR A 14 3.28 1.43 -13.10
C THR A 14 2.67 2.82 -12.88
N ALA A 15 3.12 3.56 -11.86
CA ALA A 15 2.64 4.92 -11.61
C ALA A 15 2.96 5.88 -12.77
N ILE A 16 4.16 5.80 -13.34
CA ILE A 16 4.58 6.63 -14.48
C ILE A 16 3.75 6.30 -15.73
N ILE A 17 3.53 5.02 -16.01
CA ILE A 17 2.72 4.57 -17.16
C ILE A 17 1.27 5.06 -17.02
N LEU A 18 0.68 4.91 -15.83
CA LEU A 18 -0.67 5.39 -15.55
C LEU A 18 -0.80 6.90 -15.75
N TRP A 19 0.20 7.67 -15.32
CA TRP A 19 0.22 9.12 -15.48
C TRP A 19 0.26 9.56 -16.96
N TRP A 20 0.91 8.77 -17.82
CA TRP A 20 1.03 9.10 -19.24
C TRP A 20 -0.21 8.74 -20.06
N ILE A 21 -0.92 7.68 -19.65
CA ILE A 21 -2.09 7.16 -20.38
C ILE A 21 -3.40 7.82 -19.92
N LEU A 22 -3.51 8.12 -18.63
CA LEU A 22 -4.76 8.62 -18.05
C LEU A 22 -4.78 10.15 -17.99
N PRO A 23 -5.98 10.76 -18.03
CA PRO A 23 -6.14 12.14 -17.60
C PRO A 23 -5.54 12.34 -16.21
N THR A 24 -4.85 13.46 -16.00
CA THR A 24 -4.09 13.72 -14.76
C THR A 24 -4.94 13.56 -13.50
N TRP A 25 -6.19 14.01 -13.52
CA TRP A 25 -7.12 13.85 -12.40
C TRP A 25 -7.38 12.38 -12.04
N LEU A 26 -7.47 11.49 -13.04
CA LEU A 26 -7.73 10.08 -12.83
C LEU A 26 -6.48 9.35 -12.31
N ALA A 27 -5.30 9.70 -12.82
CA ALA A 27 -4.04 9.20 -12.29
C ALA A 27 -3.85 9.58 -10.82
N VAL A 28 -4.18 10.82 -10.44
CA VAL A 28 -4.16 11.28 -9.04
C VAL A 28 -5.13 10.47 -8.17
N LEU A 29 -6.35 10.23 -8.63
CA LEU A 29 -7.33 9.42 -7.88
C LEU A 29 -6.86 7.98 -7.65
N ILE A 30 -6.20 7.37 -8.63
CA ILE A 30 -5.64 6.02 -8.49
C ILE A 30 -4.53 6.00 -7.44
N ILE A 31 -3.59 6.96 -7.50
CA ILE A 31 -2.50 7.06 -6.53
C ILE A 31 -3.08 7.24 -5.11
N LEU A 32 -4.05 8.15 -4.96
CA LEU A 32 -4.74 8.36 -3.69
C LEU A 32 -5.47 7.10 -3.22
N GLY A 33 -6.18 6.41 -4.11
CA GLY A 33 -6.86 5.16 -3.80
C GLY A 33 -5.89 4.09 -3.30
N VAL A 34 -4.77 3.88 -3.98
CA VAL A 34 -3.75 2.89 -3.58
C VAL A 34 -3.18 3.19 -2.19
N ILE A 35 -2.96 4.46 -1.86
CA ILE A 35 -2.45 4.88 -0.54
C ILE A 35 -3.55 4.81 0.53
N ALA A 36 -4.79 5.19 0.20
CA ALA A 36 -5.91 5.22 1.12
C ALA A 36 -6.45 3.83 1.45
N VAL A 37 -6.38 2.88 0.52
CA VAL A 37 -6.87 1.50 0.69
C VAL A 37 -6.35 0.84 1.97
N PRO A 38 -5.03 0.79 2.28
CA PRO A 38 -4.56 0.18 3.52
C PRO A 38 -5.02 0.92 4.77
N ALA A 39 -5.15 2.25 4.72
CA ALA A 39 -5.65 3.04 5.85
C ALA A 39 -7.14 2.73 6.11
N VAL A 40 -7.97 2.75 5.07
CA VAL A 40 -9.40 2.41 5.17
C VAL A 40 -9.60 0.97 5.58
N ALA A 41 -8.84 0.03 4.99
CA ALA A 41 -8.86 -1.38 5.37
C ALA A 41 -8.53 -1.54 6.85
N TYR A 42 -7.49 -0.86 7.35
CA TYR A 42 -7.13 -0.90 8.76
C TYR A 42 -8.25 -0.36 9.66
N LEU A 43 -8.89 0.75 9.26
CA LEU A 43 -9.99 1.32 10.03
C LEU A 43 -11.21 0.40 10.09
N MET A 44 -11.51 -0.31 8.99
CA MET A 44 -12.58 -1.30 8.88
C MET A 44 -12.34 -2.59 9.66
N LEU A 45 -11.10 -2.87 10.09
CA LEU A 45 -10.83 -4.06 10.90
C LEU A 45 -11.56 -4.00 12.25
N ASP A 46 -12.13 -5.14 12.63
CA ASP A 46 -12.66 -5.35 13.96
C ASP A 46 -11.57 -5.25 15.04
N PRO A 47 -11.92 -4.91 16.30
CA PRO A 47 -10.96 -4.82 17.39
C PRO A 47 -10.11 -6.09 17.58
N THR A 48 -10.72 -7.26 17.37
CA THR A 48 -10.04 -8.57 17.47
C THR A 48 -8.98 -8.77 16.37
N GLN A 49 -9.24 -8.30 15.15
CA GLN A 49 -8.30 -8.35 14.03
C GLN A 49 -7.16 -7.34 14.21
N LYS A 50 -7.48 -6.11 14.63
CA LYS A 50 -6.48 -5.07 14.96
C LYS A 50 -5.49 -5.56 16.03
N ARG A 51 -5.99 -6.25 17.08
CA ARG A 51 -5.14 -6.83 18.13
C ARG A 51 -4.17 -7.88 17.58
N LYS A 52 -4.68 -8.84 16.79
CA LYS A 52 -3.87 -9.87 16.14
C LYS A 52 -2.80 -9.26 15.22
N LEU A 53 -3.14 -8.23 14.44
CA LEU A 53 -2.18 -7.54 13.57
C LEU A 53 -1.08 -6.82 14.35
N ARG A 54 -1.42 -6.12 15.45
CA ARG A 54 -0.41 -5.51 16.35
C ARG A 54 0.52 -6.55 16.97
N GLU A 55 -0.03 -7.69 17.40
CA GLU A 55 0.75 -8.80 17.95
C GLU A 55 1.69 -9.40 16.90
N GLN A 56 1.21 -9.64 15.67
CA GLN A 56 2.02 -10.14 14.57
C GLN A 56 3.12 -9.14 14.17
N GLY A 57 2.80 -7.84 14.15
CA GLY A 57 3.79 -6.79 13.91
C GLY A 57 4.91 -6.84 14.94
N ARG A 58 4.56 -6.92 16.24
CA ARG A 58 5.54 -7.03 17.33
C ARG A 58 6.41 -8.28 17.24
N ARG A 59 5.87 -9.42 16.78
CA ARG A 59 6.65 -10.66 16.58
C ARG A 59 7.62 -10.59 15.38
N ARG A 60 7.34 -9.75 14.38
CA ARG A 60 8.17 -9.61 13.16
C ARG A 60 9.30 -8.59 13.31
N LEU A 61 9.23 -7.71 14.30
CA LEU A 61 10.21 -6.64 14.52
C LEU A 61 11.42 -7.07 15.39
N GLY A 62 11.43 -8.30 15.92
CA GLY A 62 12.45 -8.76 16.88
C GLY A 62 12.14 -8.30 18.32
N PRO A 63 12.74 -8.92 19.36
CA PRO A 63 12.68 -8.40 20.73
C PRO A 63 13.25 -6.98 20.84
#